data_AF-A0A970UGP0-F1
#
_entry.id   AF-A0A970UGP0-F1
#
_cell.length_a   1.000
_cell.length_b   1.000
_cell.length_c   1.000
_cell.angle_alpha   90.00
_cell.angle_beta   90.00
_cell.angle_gamma   90.00
#
_symmetry.space_group_name_H-M   'P 1'
#
loop_
_entity.id
_entity.type
_entity.pdbx_description
1 polymer ?
#
loop_
_entity_poly.entity_id
_entity_poly.type
_entity_poly.pdbx_seq_one_letter_code
_entity_poly.pdbx_strand_id
1 'polypeptide(L)' 'MDVGKAIRDLRMKAGLSQDKLVAQTGISRSQLYFIESGRCVPRVETMEKIASVLNVKVSDIIILAETQYPTKQ' A
#
# COMPACT_ATOMS: atom_id res chain seq x y z
N MET A 1 6.31 0.55 -12.08
CA MET A 1 5.74 -0.33 -11.04
C MET A 1 4.39 0.20 -10.55
N ASP A 2 3.49 -0.66 -10.09
CA ASP A 2 2.23 -0.29 -9.44
C ASP A 2 2.31 -0.53 -7.92
N VAL A 3 2.65 0.54 -7.18
CA VAL A 3 2.77 0.52 -5.72
C VAL A 3 1.41 0.29 -5.04
N GLY A 4 0.33 0.75 -5.67
CA GLY A 4 -1.03 0.61 -5.15
C GLY A 4 -1.45 -0.85 -5.04
N LYS A 5 -1.18 -1.64 -6.10
CA LYS A 5 -1.43 -3.09 -6.09
C LYS A 5 -0.57 -3.81 -5.06
N ALA A 6 0.71 -3.45 -4.93
CA ALA A 6 1.58 -4.03 -3.92
C ALA A 6 1.04 -3.79 -2.49
N ILE A 7 0.60 -2.57 -2.18
CA ILE A 7 -0.01 -2.23 -0.89
C ILE A 7 -1.30 -3.04 -0.67
N ARG A 8 -2.16 -3.13 -1.68
CA ARG A 8 -3.41 -3.90 -1.61
C ARG A 8 -3.13 -5.37 -1.28
N ASP A 9 -2.15 -5.98 -1.95
CA ASP A 9 -1.79 -7.38 -1.73
C ASP A 9 -1.24 -7.62 -0.33
N LEU A 10 -0.35 -6.76 0.14
CA LEU A 10 0.19 -6.85 1.51
C LEU A 10 -0.93 -6.68 2.55
N ARG A 11 -1.87 -5.75 2.32
CA ARG A 11 -3.06 -5.58 3.17
C ARG A 11 -3.91 -6.85 3.21
N MET A 12 -4.18 -7.45 2.05
CA MET A 12 -4.97 -8.67 1.95
C MET A 12 -4.26 -9.87 2.60
N LYS A 13 -2.93 -9.99 2.44
CA LYS A 13 -2.10 -11.00 3.10
C LYS A 13 -2.11 -10.85 4.64
N ALA A 14 -2.17 -9.62 5.13
CA ALA A 14 -2.34 -9.32 6.55
C ALA A 14 -3.78 -9.54 7.07
N GLY A 15 -4.74 -9.94 6.21
CA GLY A 15 -6.13 -10.17 6.60
C GLY A 15 -6.89 -8.89 7.01
N LEU A 16 -6.40 -7.72 6.59
CA LEU A 16 -7.00 -6.44 6.96
C LEU A 16 -7.98 -5.95 5.90
N SER A 17 -9.15 -5.48 6.33
CA SER A 17 -10.01 -4.67 5.46
C SER A 17 -9.41 -3.27 5.29
N GLN A 18 -9.87 -2.52 4.28
CA GLN A 18 -9.49 -1.11 4.13
C GLN A 18 -9.82 -0.32 5.41
N ASP A 19 -11.00 -0.54 6.00
CA ASP A 19 -11.43 0.11 7.24
C ASP A 19 -10.50 -0.19 8.43
N LYS A 20 -10.04 -1.44 8.57
CA LYS A 20 -9.07 -1.79 9.61
C LYS A 20 -7.71 -1.16 9.38
N LEU A 21 -7.26 -1.05 8.14
CA LEU A 21 -5.98 -0.43 7.83
C LEU A 21 -6.02 1.08 8.08
N VAL A 22 -7.08 1.77 7.66
CA VAL A 22 -7.20 3.22 7.90
C VAL A 22 -7.34 3.57 9.38
N ALA A 23 -8.06 2.75 10.15
CA ALA A 23 -8.17 2.95 11.59
C ALA A 23 -6.82 2.87 12.32
N GLN A 24 -5.89 2.04 11.82
CA GLN A 24 -4.56 1.86 12.41
C GLN A 24 -3.50 2.84 11.87
N THR A 25 -3.61 3.22 10.59
CA THR A 25 -2.65 4.11 9.92
C THR A 25 -2.96 5.60 10.09
N GLY A 26 -4.21 5.93 10.41
CA GLY A 26 -4.69 7.32 10.51
C GLY A 26 -4.87 8.03 9.16
N ILE A 27 -4.71 7.32 8.03
CA ILE A 27 -5.00 7.87 6.70
C ILE A 27 -6.50 7.82 6.40
N SER A 28 -6.98 8.63 5.45
CA SER A 28 -8.40 8.57 5.08
C SER A 28 -8.73 7.34 4.22
N ARG A 29 -9.95 6.82 4.34
CA ARG A 29 -10.47 5.74 3.48
C ARG A 29 -10.39 6.10 1.99
N SER A 30 -10.68 7.36 1.65
CA SER A 30 -10.58 7.87 0.29
C SER A 30 -9.14 7.83 -0.23
N GLN A 31 -8.18 8.26 0.60
CA GLN A 31 -6.76 8.20 0.26
C GLN A 31 -6.30 6.76 0.03
N LEU A 32 -6.65 5.82 0.93
CA LEU A 32 -6.31 4.41 0.76
C LEU A 32 -6.93 3.83 -0.53
N TYR A 33 -8.18 4.17 -0.82
CA TYR A 33 -8.84 3.74 -2.06
C TYR A 33 -8.12 4.24 -3.32
N PHE A 34 -7.74 5.52 -3.36
CA PHE A 34 -7.00 6.08 -4.50
C PHE A 34 -5.61 5.44 -4.66
N ILE A 35 -4.94 5.13 -3.55
CA ILE A 35 -3.67 4.40 -3.56
C ILE A 35 -3.86 3.00 -4.14
N GLU A 36 -4.74 2.18 -3.55
CA GLU A 36 -4.90 0.77 -3.96
C GLU A 36 -5.52 0.57 -5.35
N SER A 37 -6.16 1.60 -5.90
CA SER A 37 -6.68 1.60 -7.27
C SER A 37 -5.67 2.13 -8.30
N GLY A 38 -4.45 2.49 -7.88
CA GLY A 38 -3.41 3.03 -8.76
C GLY A 38 -3.67 4.46 -9.24
N ARG A 39 -4.68 5.14 -8.68
CA ARG A 39 -5.06 6.52 -9.02
C ARG A 39 -4.19 7.56 -8.32
N CYS A 40 -3.49 7.17 -7.26
CA CYS A 40 -2.59 8.05 -6.50
C CYS A 40 -1.34 7.26 -6.09
N VAL A 41 -0.16 7.84 -6.31
CA VAL A 41 1.08 7.32 -5.75
C VAL A 41 1.26 7.89 -4.34
N PRO A 42 1.35 7.06 -3.28
CA PRO A 42 1.52 7.56 -1.92
C PRO A 42 2.88 8.22 -1.73
N ARG A 43 2.94 9.22 -0.83
CA ARG A 43 4.23 9.75 -0.34
C ARG A 43 4.93 8.72 0.53
N VAL A 44 6.25 8.86 0.70
CA VAL A 44 7.06 7.97 1.55
C VAL A 44 6.49 7.88 2.96
N GLU A 45 6.13 9.00 3.58
CA GLU A 45 5.51 9.01 4.92
C GLU A 45 4.20 8.19 4.99
N THR A 46 3.39 8.22 3.93
CA THR A 46 2.17 7.41 3.86
C THR A 46 2.51 5.92 3.70
N MET A 47 3.53 5.61 2.90
CA MET A 47 4.03 4.23 2.79
C MET A 47 4.61 3.73 4.11
N GLU A 48 5.32 4.56 4.88
CA GLU A 48 5.85 4.20 6.21
C GLU A 48 4.74 3.88 7.19
N LYS A 49 3.68 4.70 7.24
CA LYS A 49 2.50 4.44 8.08
C LYS A 49 1.85 3.10 7.73
N ILE A 50 1.65 2.84 6.44
CA ILE A 50 1.06 1.59 5.95
C ILE A 50 1.98 0.40 6.26
N ALA A 51 3.27 0.51 5.96
CA ALA A 51 4.27 -0.53 6.17
C ALA A 51 4.37 -0.92 7.66
N SER A 52 4.35 0.06 8.55
CA SER A 52 4.34 -0.14 10.01
C SER A 52 3.16 -1.01 10.46
N VAL A 53 1.93 -0.69 10.01
CA VAL A 53 0.73 -1.47 10.37
C VAL A 53 0.74 -2.86 9.74
N LEU A 54 1.28 -2.99 8.52
CA LEU A 54 1.39 -4.27 7.82
C LEU A 54 2.59 -5.11 8.30
N ASN A 55 3.39 -4.61 9.25
CA ASN A 55 4.60 -5.24 9.76
C ASN A 55 5.59 -5.64 8.65
N VAL A 56 5.81 -4.74 7.69
CA VAL A 56 6.76 -4.88 6.58
C VAL A 56 7.63 -3.64 6.48
N LYS A 57 8.72 -3.71 5.73
CA LYS A 57 9.52 -2.53 5.37
C LYS A 57 8.92 -1.84 4.15
N VAL A 58 9.15 -0.53 4.01
CA VAL A 58 8.82 0.19 2.77
C VAL A 58 9.50 -0.44 1.56
N SER A 59 10.74 -0.94 1.72
CA SER A 59 11.45 -1.69 0.67
C SER A 59 10.68 -2.91 0.19
N ASP A 60 9.95 -3.60 1.06
CA ASP A 60 9.18 -4.80 0.68
C ASP A 60 8.02 -4.43 -0.23
N ILE A 61 7.39 -3.27 0.01
CA ILE A 61 6.35 -2.70 -0.87
C ILE A 61 6.95 -2.41 -2.26
N ILE A 62 8.11 -1.75 -2.30
CA ILE A 62 8.77 -1.38 -3.56
C ILE A 62 9.22 -2.60 -4.34
N ILE A 63 9.92 -3.55 -3.68
CA ILE A 63 10.36 -4.81 -4.30
C ILE A 63 9.15 -5.57 -4.85
N LEU A 64 8.05 -5.66 -4.10
CA LEU A 64 6.84 -6.31 -4.59
C LEU A 64 6.25 -5.59 -5.81
N ALA A 65 6.21 -4.26 -5.79
CA ALA A 65 5.73 -3.45 -6.90
C ALA A 65 6.60 -3.62 -8.16
N GLU A 66 7.92 -3.68 -8.02
CA GLU A 66 8.86 -3.88 -9.13
C GLU A 66 8.79 -5.29 -9.71
N THR A 67 8.71 -6.30 -8.85
CA THR A 67 8.77 -7.72 -9.25
C THR A 67 7.44 -8.26 -9.77
N GLN A 68 6.31 -7.89 -9.15
CA GLN A 68 4.99 -8.44 -9.50
C GLN A 68 4.14 -7.48 -10.33
N TYR A 69 4.38 -6.18 -10.21
CA TYR A 69 3.61 -5.16 -10.90
C TYR A 69 4.46 -4.19 -11.73
N PRO A 70 5.38 -4.68 -12.59
CA PRO A 70 6.12 -3.80 -13.47
C PRO A 70 5.14 -3.14 -14.45
N THR A 71 5.03 -1.81 -14.42
CA THR A 71 4.41 -1.09 -15.54
C THR A 71 5.42 -1.08 -16.67
N LYS A 72 5.05 -1.68 -17.81
CA LYS A 72 5.81 -1.51 -19.04
C LYS A 72 5.75 -0.03 -19.41
N GLN A 73 6.92 0.58 -19.58
CA GLN A 73 7.02 1.87 -20.28
C GLN A 73 6.59 1.69 -21.73
#